data_AF-A0A101P4C9-F1
#
_entry.id   AF-A0A101P4C9-F1
#
_cell.length_a   1.000
_cell.length_b   1.000
_cell.length_c   1.000
_cell.angle_alpha   90.00
_cell.angle_beta   90.00
_cell.angle_gamma   90.00
#
_symmetry.space_group_name_H-M   'P 1'
#
loop_
_entity.id
_entity.type
_entity.pdbx_description
1 polymer ?
#
loop_
_entity_poly.entity_id
_entity_poly.type
_entity_poly.pdbx_seq_one_letter_code
_entity_poly.pdbx_strand_id
1 'polypeptide(L)'
;MAGHGSQKLFGLFGGPGLTATGKGFDALGYHPGKFFALIGGLSEFLGGLGLAVGLFTPLAAAALIGVMINAMATVTGAHGFWDTDGGVEYSVCIAVVALAVAAIGPGRLAIDRFFRWGAGGWLEAGFALGLGGVAAAITLSL
;
A
#
# COMPACT_ATOMS: atom_id res chain seq x y z
N MET A 1 -7.04 -0.88 -4.09
CA MET A 1 -6.11 0.14 -3.54
C MET A 1 -6.30 1.53 -4.13
N ALA A 2 -6.29 1.72 -5.46
CA ALA A 2 -6.45 3.06 -6.05
C ALA A 2 -7.73 3.78 -5.58
N GLY A 3 -8.85 3.06 -5.44
CA GLY A 3 -10.07 3.59 -4.83
C GLY A 3 -9.87 4.15 -3.42
N HIS A 4 -9.25 3.39 -2.51
CA HIS A 4 -8.93 3.86 -1.15
C HIS A 4 -8.00 5.08 -1.14
N GLY A 5 -6.97 5.09 -1.98
CA GLY A 5 -6.11 6.27 -2.13
C GLY A 5 -6.88 7.50 -2.61
N SER A 6 -7.81 7.33 -3.55
CA SER A 6 -8.65 8.43 -4.02
C SER A 6 -9.67 8.93 -2.99
N GLN A 7 -10.17 8.03 -2.13
CA GLN A 7 -11.00 8.38 -0.97
C GLN A 7 -10.22 9.25 0.02
N LYS A 8 -8.96 8.87 0.31
CA LYS A 8 -8.08 9.59 1.23
C LYS A 8 -7.60 10.93 0.67
N LEU A 9 -7.19 10.99 -0.59
CA LEU A 9 -6.62 12.20 -1.18
C LEU A 9 -7.67 13.21 -1.62
N PHE A 10 -8.70 12.73 -2.33
CA PHE A 10 -9.60 13.56 -3.11
C PHE A 10 -11.05 13.54 -2.59
N GLY A 11 -11.38 12.64 -1.66
CA GLY A 11 -12.76 12.44 -1.20
C GLY A 11 -13.68 11.80 -2.24
N LEU A 12 -13.11 11.19 -3.29
CA LEU A 12 -13.87 10.47 -4.30
C LEU A 12 -14.44 9.16 -3.73
N PHE A 13 -15.47 8.60 -4.37
CA PHE A 13 -16.12 7.35 -3.93
C PHE A 13 -16.62 7.39 -2.48
N GLY A 14 -17.14 8.55 -2.04
CA GLY A 14 -17.64 8.75 -0.68
C GLY A 14 -16.54 8.83 0.39
N GLY A 15 -15.30 9.09 -0.01
CA GLY A 15 -14.16 9.18 0.90
C GLY A 15 -14.12 10.45 1.75
N PRO A 16 -13.40 10.42 2.88
CA PRO A 16 -13.32 11.56 3.82
C PRO A 16 -12.46 12.73 3.29
N GLY A 17 -11.60 12.49 2.29
CA GLY A 17 -10.65 13.47 1.78
C GLY A 17 -9.48 13.75 2.73
N LEU A 18 -8.51 14.54 2.25
CA LEU A 18 -7.18 14.60 2.87
C LEU A 18 -7.19 15.17 4.28
N THR A 19 -7.98 16.21 4.51
CA THR A 19 -8.03 16.89 5.82
C THR A 19 -8.62 15.99 6.91
N ALA A 20 -9.72 15.30 6.63
CA ALA A 20 -10.34 14.40 7.60
C ALA A 20 -9.51 13.12 7.78
N THR A 21 -8.93 12.59 6.70
CA THR A 21 -7.96 11.48 6.79
C THR A 21 -6.77 11.87 7.67
N GLY A 22 -6.25 13.10 7.51
CA GLY A 22 -5.15 13.62 8.34
C GLY A 22 -5.47 13.58 9.83
N LYS A 23 -6.68 13.99 10.23
CA LYS A 23 -7.13 13.90 11.62
C LYS A 23 -7.18 12.44 12.12
N GLY A 24 -7.59 11.51 11.26
CA GLY A 24 -7.56 10.08 11.57
C GLY A 24 -6.15 9.57 11.81
N PHE A 25 -5.19 9.99 10.98
CA PHE A 25 -3.78 9.66 11.16
C PHE A 25 -3.19 10.27 12.44
N ASP A 26 -3.54 11.52 12.78
CA ASP A 26 -3.14 12.11 14.08
C ASP A 26 -3.69 11.29 15.26
N ALA A 27 -4.94 10.80 15.17
CA ALA A 27 -5.54 9.97 16.21
C ALA A 27 -4.86 8.58 16.34
N LEU A 28 -4.23 8.09 15.27
CA LEU A 28 -3.44 6.86 15.26
C LEU A 28 -1.98 7.07 15.71
N GLY A 29 -1.59 8.30 16.05
CA GLY A 29 -0.25 8.65 16.54
C GLY A 29 0.74 9.12 15.47
N TYR A 30 0.32 9.26 14.21
CA TYR A 30 1.16 9.81 13.15
C TYR A 30 1.14 11.33 13.18
N HIS A 31 2.28 11.98 13.46
CA HIS A 31 2.35 13.44 13.59
C HIS A 31 3.41 14.07 12.66
N PRO A 32 3.04 15.04 11.80
CA PRO A 32 1.70 15.59 11.59
C PRO A 32 0.82 14.68 10.71
N GLY A 33 -0.40 14.35 11.14
CA GLY A 33 -1.24 13.35 10.50
C GLY A 33 -1.62 13.64 9.06
N LYS A 34 -1.76 14.92 8.68
CA LYS A 34 -2.01 15.32 7.29
C LYS A 34 -0.86 14.93 6.33
N PHE A 35 0.39 14.94 6.82
CA PHE A 35 1.54 14.51 6.02
C PHE A 35 1.50 13.00 5.77
N PHE A 36 1.24 12.21 6.81
CA PHE A 36 1.14 10.76 6.68
C PHE A 36 -0.11 10.32 5.91
N ALA A 37 -1.23 11.05 6.03
CA ALA A 37 -2.41 10.84 5.20
C ALA A 37 -2.12 11.11 3.72
N LEU A 38 -1.33 12.13 3.40
CA LEU A 38 -0.89 12.41 2.03
C LEU A 38 -0.02 11.27 1.50
N ILE A 39 1.00 10.86 2.26
CA ILE A 39 1.90 9.76 1.85
C ILE A 39 1.13 8.45 1.71
N GLY A 40 0.33 8.08 2.70
CA GLY A 40 -0.49 6.86 2.66
C GLY A 40 -1.47 6.88 1.50
N GLY A 41 -2.16 8.00 1.29
CA GLY A 41 -3.09 8.17 0.17
C GLY A 41 -2.39 8.07 -1.20
N LEU A 42 -1.23 8.71 -1.37
CA LEU A 42 -0.44 8.63 -2.61
C LEU A 42 0.09 7.23 -2.86
N SER A 43 0.58 6.55 -1.82
CA SER A 43 1.07 5.16 -1.92
C SER A 43 -0.04 4.21 -2.36
N GLU A 44 -1.25 4.34 -1.80
CA GLU A 44 -2.40 3.52 -2.22
C GLU A 44 -2.91 3.86 -3.62
N PHE A 45 -2.95 5.15 -3.95
CA PHE A 45 -3.44 5.63 -5.23
C PHE A 45 -2.50 5.22 -6.36
N LEU A 46 -1.24 5.67 -6.27
CA LEU A 46 -0.22 5.42 -7.30
C LEU A 46 0.23 3.97 -7.32
N GLY A 47 0.37 3.32 -6.15
CA GLY A 47 0.69 1.88 -6.10
C GLY A 47 -0.43 1.03 -6.68
N GLY A 48 -1.69 1.38 -6.38
CA GLY A 48 -2.85 0.70 -6.97
C GLY A 48 -2.94 0.86 -8.49
N LEU A 49 -2.75 2.07 -9.01
CA LEU A 49 -2.73 2.33 -10.44
C LEU A 49 -1.53 1.66 -11.13
N GLY A 50 -0.34 1.76 -10.51
CA GLY A 50 0.90 1.16 -11.01
C GLY A 50 0.77 -0.35 -11.17
N LEU A 51 0.22 -1.06 -10.18
CA LEU A 51 -0.05 -2.49 -10.33
C LEU A 51 -1.11 -2.77 -11.40
N ALA A 52 -2.18 -1.97 -11.47
CA ALA A 52 -3.25 -2.19 -12.44
C ALA A 52 -2.79 -2.09 -13.90
N VAL A 53 -1.87 -1.16 -14.20
CA VAL A 53 -1.34 -0.97 -15.57
C VAL A 53 -0.01 -1.66 -15.81
N GLY A 54 0.56 -2.33 -14.79
CA GLY A 54 1.91 -2.90 -14.86
C GLY A 54 2.95 -1.81 -15.13
N LEU A 55 3.07 -0.85 -14.21
CA LEU A 55 4.07 0.22 -14.24
C LEU A 55 4.79 0.30 -12.89
N PHE A 56 6.12 0.24 -12.94
CA PHE A 56 7.03 0.17 -11.79
C PHE A 56 6.60 -0.90 -10.78
N THR A 57 6.25 -2.09 -11.27
CA THR A 57 5.57 -3.14 -10.49
C THR A 57 6.20 -3.47 -9.14
N PRO A 58 7.54 -3.61 -9.00
CA PRO A 58 8.15 -3.84 -7.69
C PRO A 58 7.98 -2.65 -6.74
N LEU A 59 8.02 -1.42 -7.25
CA LEU A 59 7.84 -0.20 -6.45
C LEU A 59 6.36 0.01 -6.07
N ALA A 60 5.44 -0.24 -7.01
CA ALA A 60 4.01 -0.21 -6.76
C ALA A 60 3.61 -1.26 -5.71
N ALA A 61 4.16 -2.48 -5.81
CA ALA A 61 3.99 -3.51 -4.79
C ALA A 61 4.57 -3.10 -3.44
N ALA A 62 5.78 -2.52 -3.41
CA ALA A 62 6.40 -2.02 -2.19
C ALA A 62 5.53 -0.99 -1.46
N ALA A 63 4.96 -0.04 -2.21
CA ALA A 63 4.07 0.98 -1.66
C ALA A 63 2.84 0.36 -0.98
N LEU A 64 2.20 -0.62 -1.63
CA LEU A 64 1.03 -1.29 -1.07
C LEU A 64 1.39 -2.17 0.14
N ILE A 65 2.48 -2.94 0.06
CA ILE A 65 2.98 -3.75 1.19
C ILE A 65 3.25 -2.86 2.39
N GLY A 66 3.95 -1.74 2.21
CA GLY A 66 4.26 -0.81 3.29
C GLY A 66 3.01 -0.24 3.95
N VAL A 67 2.02 0.19 3.15
CA VAL A 67 0.73 0.67 3.67
C VAL A 67 -0.02 -0.42 4.44
N MET A 68 -0.05 -1.66 3.93
CA MET A 68 -0.70 -2.77 4.63
C MET A 68 -0.01 -3.15 5.93
N ILE A 69 1.33 -3.10 6.00
CA ILE A 69 2.06 -3.30 7.27
C ILE A 69 1.66 -2.22 8.27
N ASN A 70 1.61 -0.96 7.84
CA ASN A 70 1.22 0.16 8.69
C ASN A 70 -0.22 0.03 9.20
N ALA A 71 -1.14 -0.38 8.33
CA ALA A 71 -2.54 -0.64 8.66
C ALA A 71 -2.69 -1.81 9.65
N MET A 72 -1.93 -2.88 9.46
CA MET A 72 -1.90 -4.00 10.41
C MET A 72 -1.37 -3.58 11.78
N ALA A 73 -0.31 -2.78 11.81
CA ALA A 73 0.31 -2.33 13.06
C ALA A 73 -0.59 -1.37 13.87
N THR A 74 -1.35 -0.50 13.20
CA THR A 74 -2.07 0.60 13.86
C THR A 74 -3.57 0.46 13.92
N VAL A 75 -4.19 -0.33 13.03
CA VAL A 75 -5.64 -0.41 12.92
C VAL A 75 -6.12 -1.84 13.14
N THR A 76 -5.67 -2.80 12.34
CA THR A 76 -6.31 -4.12 12.29
C THR A 76 -5.69 -5.14 13.25
N GLY A 77 -4.43 -4.97 13.67
CA GLY A 77 -3.70 -5.95 14.50
C GLY A 77 -4.32 -6.22 15.86
N ALA A 78 -4.97 -5.23 16.46
CA ALA A 78 -5.64 -5.37 17.76
C ALA A 78 -6.96 -6.16 17.68
N HIS A 79 -7.55 -6.30 16.50
CA HIS A 79 -8.87 -6.89 16.28
C HIS A 79 -8.82 -8.38 15.92
N GLY A 80 -7.64 -9.00 15.95
CA GLY A 80 -7.46 -10.41 15.61
C GLY A 80 -7.37 -10.66 14.11
N PHE A 81 -7.81 -11.85 13.66
CA PHE A 81 -7.62 -12.29 12.29
C PHE A 81 -8.74 -11.85 11.35
N TRP A 82 -10.00 -12.12 11.70
CA TRP A 82 -11.13 -12.03 10.77
C TRP A 82 -11.49 -10.60 10.37
N ASP A 83 -11.62 -10.36 9.07
CA ASP A 83 -11.99 -9.04 8.54
C ASP A 83 -13.38 -8.58 9.03
N THR A 84 -14.30 -9.53 9.29
CA THR A 84 -15.62 -9.24 9.85
C THR A 84 -15.57 -8.55 11.21
N ASP A 85 -14.50 -8.77 11.96
CA ASP A 85 -14.24 -8.16 13.26
C ASP A 85 -13.29 -6.95 13.16
N GLY A 86 -12.87 -6.56 11.95
CA GLY A 86 -11.87 -5.53 11.69
C GLY A 86 -10.42 -6.03 11.77
N GLY A 87 -10.22 -7.35 11.69
CA GLY A 87 -8.93 -8.03 11.80
C GLY A 87 -8.02 -7.91 10.58
N VAL A 88 -6.85 -8.55 10.67
CA VAL A 88 -5.75 -8.40 9.69
C VAL A 88 -5.94 -9.11 8.35
N GLU A 89 -6.92 -10.01 8.23
CA GLU A 89 -7.12 -10.90 7.06
C GLU A 89 -7.03 -10.16 5.73
N TYR A 90 -7.81 -9.09 5.55
CA TYR A 90 -7.83 -8.35 4.29
C TYR A 90 -6.50 -7.64 3.99
N SER A 91 -5.87 -7.03 5.01
CA SER A 91 -4.56 -6.39 4.89
C SER A 91 -3.46 -7.39 4.50
N VAL A 92 -3.48 -8.58 5.10
CA VAL A 92 -2.57 -9.69 4.76
C VAL A 92 -2.80 -10.14 3.33
N CYS A 93 -4.06 -10.35 2.92
CA CYS A 93 -4.39 -10.74 1.55
C CYS A 93 -3.85 -9.74 0.52
N ILE A 94 -4.04 -8.43 0.73
CA ILE A 94 -3.52 -7.40 -0.18
C ILE A 94 -2.00 -7.43 -0.23
N ALA A 95 -1.31 -7.52 0.92
CA ALA A 95 0.14 -7.56 0.97
C ALA A 95 0.71 -8.79 0.24
N VAL A 96 0.12 -9.97 0.47
CA VAL A 96 0.51 -11.23 -0.18
C VAL A 96 0.26 -11.17 -1.69
N VAL A 97 -0.88 -10.63 -2.13
CA VAL A 97 -1.17 -10.46 -3.57
C VAL A 97 -0.19 -9.49 -4.20
N ALA A 98 0.11 -8.36 -3.57
CA ALA A 98 1.09 -7.40 -4.08
C ALA A 98 2.48 -8.05 -4.21
N LEU A 99 2.90 -8.83 -3.22
CA LEU A 99 4.15 -9.58 -3.25
C LEU A 99 4.17 -10.65 -4.36
N ALA A 100 3.06 -11.38 -4.51
CA ALA A 100 2.91 -12.39 -5.57
C ALA A 100 2.98 -11.76 -6.96
N VAL A 101 2.35 -10.60 -7.17
CA VAL A 101 2.44 -9.86 -8.44
C VAL A 101 3.88 -9.39 -8.71
N ALA A 102 4.61 -8.93 -7.69
CA ALA A 102 6.03 -8.61 -7.85
C ALA A 102 6.87 -9.84 -8.22
N ALA A 103 6.54 -11.01 -7.66
CA ALA A 103 7.23 -12.27 -7.96
C ALA A 103 6.91 -12.82 -9.37
N ILE A 104 5.65 -12.74 -9.79
CA ILE A 104 5.20 -13.21 -11.10
C ILE A 104 5.60 -12.24 -12.22
N GLY A 105 5.69 -10.95 -11.89
CA GLY A 105 5.91 -9.86 -12.83
C GLY A 105 4.59 -9.29 -13.39
N PRO A 106 4.65 -8.15 -14.08
CA PRO A 106 3.46 -7.40 -14.51
C PRO A 106 2.69 -8.00 -15.68
N GLY A 107 3.21 -9.06 -16.29
CA GLY A 107 2.55 -9.78 -17.37
C GLY A 107 2.58 -9.04 -18.72
N ARG A 108 1.88 -9.63 -19.69
CA ARG A 108 1.94 -9.26 -21.12
C ARG A 108 1.28 -7.93 -21.48
N LEU A 109 0.39 -7.42 -20.63
CA LEU A 109 -0.33 -6.16 -20.84
C LEU A 109 0.34 -4.97 -20.14
N ALA A 110 1.48 -5.19 -19.48
CA ALA A 110 2.20 -4.17 -18.74
C ALA A 110 2.68 -3.03 -19.65
N ILE A 111 2.48 -1.78 -19.19
CA ILE A 111 3.00 -0.59 -19.88
C ILE A 111 4.54 -0.63 -19.93
N ASP A 112 5.18 -1.10 -18.87
CA ASP A 112 6.64 -1.15 -18.76
C ASP A 112 7.26 -2.51 -19.12
N ARG A 113 6.56 -3.33 -19.91
CA ARG A 113 6.96 -4.71 -20.27
C ARG A 113 8.40 -4.88 -20.76
N PHE A 114 9.03 -3.85 -21.31
CA PHE A 114 10.39 -3.90 -21.85
C PHE A 114 11.46 -3.46 -20.85
N PHE A 115 11.08 -3.08 -19.63
CA PHE A 115 12.01 -2.72 -18.56
C PHE A 115 12.54 -3.96 -17.84
N ARG A 116 13.68 -3.80 -17.16
CA ARG A 116 14.41 -4.91 -16.50
C ARG A 116 13.59 -5.66 -15.45
N TRP A 117 12.63 -5.01 -14.81
CA TRP A 117 11.72 -5.64 -13.83
C TRP A 117 10.48 -6.28 -14.47
N GLY A 118 10.32 -6.23 -15.79
CA GLY A 118 9.19 -6.79 -16.51
C GLY A 118 9.11 -8.31 -16.50
N ALA A 119 10.20 -8.99 -16.13
CA ALA A 119 10.25 -10.45 -16.01
C ALA A 119 9.73 -10.98 -14.66
N GLY A 120 9.55 -10.11 -13.67
CA GLY A 120 9.33 -10.53 -12.28
C GLY A 120 10.52 -11.33 -11.73
N GLY A 121 10.29 -11.98 -10.59
CA GLY A 121 11.28 -12.83 -9.94
C GLY A 121 11.35 -12.64 -8.43
N TRP A 122 12.11 -13.52 -7.78
CA TRP A 122 12.34 -13.46 -6.33
C TRP A 122 13.15 -12.23 -5.91
N LEU A 123 13.98 -11.68 -6.80
CA LEU A 123 14.73 -10.45 -6.53
C LEU A 123 13.80 -9.24 -6.46
N GLU A 124 12.85 -9.14 -7.39
CA GLU A 124 11.83 -8.11 -7.47
C GLU A 124 10.86 -8.20 -6.29
N ALA A 125 10.43 -9.41 -5.95
CA ALA A 125 9.61 -9.67 -4.77
C ALA A 125 10.35 -9.32 -3.47
N GLY A 126 11.61 -9.76 -3.35
CA GLY A 126 12.47 -9.44 -2.20
C GLY A 126 12.72 -7.94 -2.07
N PHE A 127 12.94 -7.26 -3.20
CA PHE A 127 13.06 -5.80 -3.23
C PHE A 127 11.76 -5.11 -2.79
N ALA A 128 10.61 -5.54 -3.31
CA ALA A 128 9.32 -4.98 -2.96
C ALA A 128 9.01 -5.15 -1.46
N LEU A 129 9.25 -6.35 -0.93
CA LEU A 129 9.06 -6.64 0.49
C LEU A 129 10.04 -5.86 1.37
N GLY A 130 11.31 -5.83 0.99
CA GLY A 130 12.35 -5.12 1.73
C GLY A 130 12.10 -3.61 1.76
N LEU A 131 11.84 -3.01 0.61
CA LEU A 131 11.55 -1.57 0.51
C LEU A 131 10.25 -1.22 1.24
N GLY A 132 9.18 -1.98 1.04
CA GLY A 132 7.89 -1.76 1.70
C GLY A 132 8.00 -1.91 3.22
N GLY A 133 8.71 -2.93 3.69
CA GLY A 133 8.97 -3.16 5.11
C GLY A 133 9.82 -2.07 5.76
N VAL A 134 10.90 -1.64 5.12
CA VAL A 134 11.75 -0.55 5.61
C VAL A 134 10.97 0.77 5.66
N ALA A 135 10.22 1.09 4.61
CA ALA A 135 9.40 2.30 4.57
C ALA A 135 8.33 2.29 5.67
N ALA A 136 7.67 1.15 5.90
CA ALA A 136 6.71 0.98 6.99
C ALA A 136 7.38 1.15 8.36
N ALA A 137 8.53 0.51 8.59
CA ALA A 137 9.26 0.61 9.84
C ALA A 137 9.69 2.06 10.15
N ILE A 138 10.18 2.79 9.14
CA ILE A 138 10.50 4.22 9.28
C ILE A 138 9.24 5.00 9.64
N THR A 139 8.14 4.76 8.92
CA THR A 139 6.86 5.46 9.13
C THR A 139 6.30 5.23 10.54
N LEU A 140 6.42 4.02 11.08
CA LEU A 140 5.99 3.66 12.43
C LEU A 140 6.90 4.24 13.54
N SER A 141 8.12 4.66 13.18
CA SER A 141 9.11 5.17 14.13
C SER A 141 9.11 6.70 14.23
N LEU A 142 8.33 7.38 13.39
CA LEU A 142 8.19 8.84 13.33
C LEU A 142 6.91 9.28 14.02
#